data_AF-A0A1V4PHL7-F1
#
_entry.id   AF-A0A1V4PHL7-F1
#
_cell.length_a   1.000
_cell.length_b   1.000
_cell.length_c   1.000
_cell.angle_alpha   90.00
_cell.angle_beta   90.00
_cell.angle_gamma   90.00
#
_symmetry.space_group_name_H-M   'P 1'
#
loop_
_entity.id
_entity.type
_entity.pdbx_description
1 polymer ?
#
loop_
_entity_poly.entity_id
_entity_poly.type
_entity_poly.pdbx_seq_one_letter_code
_entity_poly.pdbx_strand_id
1 'polypeptide(L)'
;EPVFVAVVGFSLREVLASGEPVVGIDRIQPVLVGVQLALVSLWRSYGVCPDAVIGHSMGEVAAAVVSGALSVADGLSVIATRSRLMKALSGHGAMA
;
A
#
# COMPACT_ATOMS: atom_id res chain seq x y z
N GLU A 1 -9.07 -2.90 10.14
CA GLU A 1 -8.14 -1.98 9.45
C GLU A 1 -8.01 -0.60 10.14
N PRO A 2 -8.02 -0.51 11.49
CA PRO A 2 -8.08 0.80 12.15
C PRO A 2 -6.88 1.71 11.82
N VAL A 3 -5.68 1.12 11.68
CA VAL A 3 -4.45 1.85 11.31
C VAL A 3 -4.53 2.40 9.88
N PHE A 4 -5.09 1.64 8.93
CA PHE A 4 -5.22 2.09 7.55
C PHE A 4 -6.13 3.32 7.47
N VAL A 5 -7.31 3.26 8.10
CA VAL A 5 -8.25 4.37 8.13
C VAL A 5 -7.63 5.59 8.80
N ALA A 6 -6.94 5.41 9.94
CA ALA A 6 -6.32 6.51 10.67
C ALA A 6 -5.21 7.22 9.88
N VAL A 7 -4.41 6.47 9.11
CA VAL A 7 -3.25 7.02 8.39
C VAL A 7 -3.58 7.48 6.97
N VAL A 8 -4.42 6.72 6.27
CA VAL A 8 -4.74 6.93 4.85
C VAL A 8 -6.03 7.76 4.68
N GLY A 9 -6.96 7.71 5.63
CA GLY A 9 -8.16 8.55 5.67
C GLY A 9 -9.40 7.96 4.99
N PHE A 10 -9.38 6.70 4.57
CA PHE A 10 -10.55 5.98 4.04
C PHE A 10 -10.47 4.48 4.32
N SER A 11 -11.60 3.75 4.19
CA SER A 11 -11.65 2.30 4.38
C SER A 11 -11.13 1.56 3.14
N LEU A 12 -10.17 0.64 3.34
CA LEU A 12 -9.75 -0.26 2.28
C LEU A 12 -10.86 -1.27 1.96
N ARG A 13 -11.57 -1.77 2.98
CA ARG A 13 -12.66 -2.73 2.80
C ARG A 13 -13.80 -2.17 1.96
N GLU A 14 -14.25 -0.96 2.24
CA GLU A 14 -15.32 -0.31 1.47
C GLU A 14 -14.88 -0.07 0.02
N VAL A 15 -13.64 0.37 -0.20
CA VAL A 15 -13.09 0.54 -1.55
C VAL A 15 -13.12 -0.77 -2.32
N LEU A 16 -12.65 -1.87 -1.74
CA LEU A 16 -12.64 -3.18 -2.40
C LEU A 16 -14.07 -3.72 -2.62
N ALA A 17 -14.96 -3.56 -1.64
CA ALA A 17 -16.33 -4.06 -1.71
C ALA A 17 -17.19 -3.30 -2.72
N SER A 18 -16.89 -2.02 -2.98
CA SER A 18 -17.62 -1.21 -3.95
C SER A 18 -17.53 -1.74 -5.38
N GLY A 19 -16.44 -2.44 -5.73
CA GLY A 19 -16.16 -2.89 -7.09
C GLY A 19 -15.85 -1.77 -8.09
N GLU A 20 -15.89 -0.50 -7.65
CA GLU A 20 -15.63 0.66 -8.49
C GLU A 20 -14.13 0.81 -8.79
N PRO A 21 -13.75 1.31 -9.99
CA PRO A 21 -12.36 1.58 -10.31
C PRO A 21 -11.71 2.56 -9.32
N VAL A 22 -10.53 2.19 -8.81
CA VAL A 22 -9.73 3.09 -7.98
C VAL A 22 -8.97 4.07 -8.87
N VAL A 23 -9.32 5.34 -8.76
CA VAL A 23 -8.72 6.43 -9.55
C VAL A 23 -7.89 7.38 -8.69
N GLY A 24 -6.86 7.97 -9.30
CA GLY A 24 -5.94 8.91 -8.65
C GLY A 24 -4.79 8.21 -7.93
N ILE A 25 -3.56 8.63 -8.23
CA ILE A 25 -2.34 7.98 -7.70
C ILE A 25 -2.28 8.00 -6.16
N ASP A 26 -2.85 9.04 -5.55
CA ASP A 26 -2.97 9.21 -4.11
C ASP A 26 -3.85 8.14 -3.44
N ARG A 27 -4.82 7.59 -4.18
CA ARG A 27 -5.67 6.47 -3.73
C ARG A 27 -5.14 5.11 -4.18
N ILE A 28 -4.68 5.01 -5.42
CA ILE A 28 -4.20 3.75 -6.02
C ILE A 28 -3.07 3.15 -5.19
N GLN A 29 -2.04 3.93 -4.84
CA GLN A 29 -0.87 3.35 -4.17
C GLN A 29 -1.15 2.84 -2.75
N PRO A 30 -1.84 3.59 -1.87
CA PRO A 30 -2.20 3.07 -0.55
C PRO A 30 -3.11 1.83 -0.64
N VAL A 31 -4.06 1.79 -1.58
CA VAL A 31 -4.92 0.61 -1.79
C VAL A 31 -4.08 -0.60 -2.18
N LEU A 32 -3.16 -0.45 -3.14
CA LEU A 32 -2.28 -1.54 -3.55
C LEU A 32 -1.39 -2.03 -2.41
N VAL A 33 -0.79 -1.14 -1.61
CA VAL A 33 -0.02 -1.55 -0.41
C VAL A 33 -0.92 -2.28 0.59
N GLY A 34 -2.12 -1.77 0.86
CA GLY A 34 -3.08 -2.43 1.74
C GLY A 34 -3.43 -3.84 1.28
N VAL A 35 -3.69 -4.03 -0.02
CA VAL A 35 -3.94 -5.35 -0.62
C VAL A 35 -2.71 -6.25 -0.52
N GLN A 36 -1.51 -5.76 -0.81
CA GLN A 36 -0.26 -6.53 -0.68
C GLN A 36 -0.06 -7.05 0.75
N LEU A 37 -0.26 -6.21 1.77
CA LEU A 37 -0.15 -6.62 3.17
C LEU A 37 -1.24 -7.63 3.58
N ALA A 38 -2.45 -7.47 3.05
CA ALA A 38 -3.54 -8.42 3.26
C ALA A 38 -3.23 -9.79 2.62
N LEU A 39 -2.68 -9.81 1.40
CA LEU A 39 -2.27 -11.03 0.72
C LEU A 39 -1.12 -11.74 1.45
N VAL A 40 -0.13 -11.00 1.97
CA VAL A 40 0.91 -11.60 2.81
C VAL A 40 0.34 -12.20 4.09
N SER A 41 -0.63 -11.53 4.72
CA SER A 41 -1.32 -12.07 5.89
C SER A 41 -2.09 -13.35 5.54
N LEU A 42 -2.71 -13.39 4.36
CA LEU A 42 -3.38 -14.59 3.84
C LEU A 42 -2.37 -15.73 3.65
N TRP A 43 -1.24 -15.51 2.98
CA TRP A 43 -0.19 -16.52 2.81
C TRP A 43 0.32 -17.06 4.14
N ARG A 44 0.58 -16.18 5.10
CA ARG A 44 0.99 -16.57 6.47
C ARG A 44 -0.07 -17.43 7.17
N SER A 45 -1.36 -17.19 6.92
CA SER A 45 -2.44 -18.03 7.48
C SER A 45 -2.44 -19.46 6.94
N TYR A 46 -1.84 -19.68 5.76
CA TYR A 46 -1.58 -21.02 5.20
C TYR A 46 -0.20 -21.58 5.58
N GLY A 47 0.51 -20.94 6.51
CA GLY A 47 1.85 -21.36 6.95
C GLY A 47 2.98 -20.97 6.01
N VAL A 48 2.71 -20.17 4.97
CA VAL A 48 3.74 -19.68 4.04
C VAL A 48 4.33 -18.37 4.57
N CYS A 49 5.56 -18.45 5.06
CA CYS A 49 6.33 -17.32 5.56
C CYS A 49 7.47 -17.00 4.59
N PRO A 50 7.65 -15.74 4.15
CA PRO A 50 8.75 -15.39 3.25
C PRO A 50 10.09 -15.35 3.99
N ASP A 51 11.10 -16.03 3.46
CA ASP A 51 12.50 -15.90 3.91
C ASP A 51 13.18 -14.62 3.38
N ALA A 52 12.69 -14.12 2.24
CA ALA A 52 13.15 -12.88 1.62
C ALA A 52 11.98 -12.14 0.97
N VAL A 53 12.12 -10.82 0.85
CA VAL A 53 11.15 -9.95 0.20
C VAL A 53 11.85 -8.95 -0.71
N ILE A 54 11.26 -8.70 -1.87
CA ILE A 54 11.71 -7.68 -2.82
C ILE A 54 10.47 -6.92 -3.26
N GLY A 55 10.54 -5.59 -3.22
CA GLY A 55 9.51 -4.72 -3.76
C GLY A 55 10.01 -4.01 -5.01
N HIS A 56 9.08 -3.52 -5.82
CA HIS A 56 9.39 -2.69 -6.97
C HIS A 56 8.77 -1.30 -6.78
N SER A 57 9.59 -0.26 -6.70
CA SER A 57 9.13 1.13 -6.53
C SER A 57 8.20 1.26 -5.31
N MET A 58 6.93 1.62 -5.50
CA MET A 58 5.95 1.71 -4.41
C MET A 58 5.75 0.41 -3.62
N GLY A 59 6.00 -0.74 -4.26
CA GLY A 59 5.89 -2.06 -3.61
C GLY A 59 6.98 -2.31 -2.58
N GLU A 60 8.09 -1.57 -2.60
CA GLU A 60 9.12 -1.65 -1.54
C GLU A 60 8.57 -1.26 -0.18
N VAL A 61 7.52 -0.43 -0.12
CA VAL A 61 6.86 -0.10 1.15
C VAL A 61 6.24 -1.34 1.78
N ALA A 62 5.54 -2.18 1.00
CA ALA A 62 4.98 -3.42 1.51
C ALA A 62 6.11 -4.40 1.91
N ALA A 63 7.18 -4.50 1.11
CA ALA A 63 8.33 -5.35 1.44
C ALA A 63 9.02 -4.91 2.74
N ALA A 64 9.21 -3.61 2.96
CA ALA A 64 9.78 -3.06 4.18
C ALA A 64 8.91 -3.35 5.42
N VAL A 65 7.59 -3.30 5.29
CA VAL A 65 6.67 -3.69 6.38
C VAL A 65 6.74 -5.21 6.63
N VAL A 66 6.76 -6.02 5.59
CA VAL A 66 6.72 -7.49 5.71
C VAL A 66 8.02 -8.04 6.30
N SER A 67 9.17 -7.44 5.98
CA SER A 67 10.48 -7.75 6.57
C SER A 67 10.64 -7.24 8.00
N GLY A 68 9.74 -6.38 8.48
CA GLY A 68 9.82 -5.77 9.82
C GLY A 68 10.72 -4.53 9.89
N ALA A 69 11.26 -4.05 8.77
CA ALA A 69 12.03 -2.81 8.72
C ALA A 69 11.17 -1.57 9.01
N LEU A 70 9.87 -1.64 8.69
CA LEU A 70 8.88 -0.62 9.06
C LEU A 70 7.72 -1.24 9.81
N SER A 71 7.15 -0.51 10.77
CA SER A 71 5.85 -0.86 11.31
C SER A 71 4.77 -0.68 10.24
N VAL A 72 3.61 -1.32 10.42
CA VAL A 72 2.46 -1.14 9.52
C VAL A 72 2.05 0.33 9.45
N ALA A 73 2.05 1.05 10.58
CA ALA A 73 1.69 2.46 10.63
C ALA A 73 2.69 3.34 9.86
N ASP A 74 3.99 3.07 10.00
CA ASP A 74 5.03 3.82 9.30
C ASP A 74 4.98 3.56 7.79
N GLY A 75 4.84 2.29 7.38
CA GLY A 75 4.69 1.95 5.96
C GLY A 75 3.47 2.62 5.33
N LEU A 76 2.33 2.64 6.03
CA LEU A 76 1.14 3.34 5.56
C LEU A 76 1.36 4.87 5.50
N SER A 77 2.12 5.44 6.43
CA SER A 77 2.44 6.86 6.44
C SER A 77 3.35 7.24 5.27
N VAL A 78 4.34 6.39 4.97
CA VAL A 78 5.23 6.53 3.82
C VAL A 78 4.43 6.51 2.52
N ILE A 79 3.59 5.48 2.29
CA ILE A 79 2.86 5.38 1.02
C ILE A 79 1.83 6.49 0.85
N ALA A 80 1.11 6.86 1.92
CA ALA A 80 0.12 7.94 1.86
C ALA A 80 0.79 9.30 1.57
N THR A 81 1.96 9.55 2.16
CA THR A 81 2.71 10.79 1.90
C THR A 81 3.30 10.82 0.50
N ARG A 82 3.97 9.74 0.09
CA ARG A 82 4.52 9.60 -1.26
C ARG A 82 3.46 9.80 -2.33
N SER A 83 2.31 9.14 -2.19
CA SER A 83 1.26 9.16 -3.20
C SER A 83 0.62 10.57 -3.33
N ARG A 84 0.45 11.30 -2.22
CA ARG A 84 0.01 12.72 -2.24
C ARG A 84 1.03 13.63 -2.93
N LEU A 85 2.32 13.47 -2.64
CA LEU A 85 3.37 14.26 -3.28
C LEU A 85 3.44 13.97 -4.80
N MET A 86 3.33 12.70 -5.19
CA MET A 86 3.28 12.32 -6.61
C MET A 86 2.06 12.88 -7.33
N LYS A 87 0.90 12.96 -6.66
CA LYS A 87 -0.29 13.57 -7.23
C LYS A 87 -0.04 15.02 -7.66
N ALA A 88 0.68 15.80 -6.87
CA ALA A 88 1.03 17.18 -7.20
C ALA A 88 1.91 17.30 -8.45
N LEU A 89 2.63 16.24 -8.82
CA LEU A 89 3.50 16.19 -10.00
C LEU A 89 2.81 15.58 -11.23
N SER A 90 1.55 15.14 -11.11
CA SER A 90 0.82 14.51 -12.22
C SER A 90 0.78 15.44 -13.44
N GLY A 91 1.10 14.90 -14.62
CA GLY A 91 1.13 15.66 -15.88
C GLY A 91 2.43 16.43 -16.16
N HIS A 92 3.40 16.43 -15.25
CA HIS A 92 4.66 17.19 -15.37
C HIS A 92 5.88 16.31 -15.70
N GLY A 93 5.67 15.06 -16.10
CA GLY A 93 6.73 14.11 -16.43
C GLY A 93 6.24 12.96 -17.31
N ALA A 94 7.18 12.14 -17.77
CA ALA A 94 6.90 10.98 -18.62
C ALA A 94 7.69 9.76 -18.13
N MET A 95 7.18 8.58 -18.45
CA MET A 95 7.85 7.29 -18.30
C MET A 95 7.73 6.56 -19.65
N ALA A 96 8.77 5.86 -20.08
CA ALA A 96 8.81 5.11 -21.34
C ALA A 96 9.39 3.71 -21.11
#